data_AF-A0A034WXH6-F1
#
_entry.id   AF-A0A034WXH6-F1
#
_cell.length_a   1.000
_cell.length_b   1.000
_cell.length_c   1.000
_cell.angle_alpha   90.00
_cell.angle_beta   90.00
_cell.angle_gamma   90.00
#
_symmetry.space_group_name_H-M   'P 1'
#
loop_
_entity.id
_entity.type
_entity.pdbx_description
1 polymer ?
#
loop_
_entity_poly.entity_id
_entity_poly.type
_entity_poly.pdbx_seq_one_letter_code
_entity_poly.pdbx_strand_id
1 'polypeptide(L)'
;NWGVQIFSNEAEAHDTHCYVKCFLRRVGLILLDTLGWDSNRLLAMLSNLRGHQNLPPNCLDALHKTGKMNGKCEPYYKMWMKIRRDCLLGFNAFFYYDVRLEELPFEKPLPLYREPGVEPYLFCSAVLQEDSADMKSPAFTLCIYLQLHYIDSYGRIDVSEIIHSFAGSDRLTARNERIIKNCAHLANAHYILGENSEEMAQQMTTCLTKNIPDDYSFVLQYWNQVMSDY
;
A
#
# COMPACT_ATOMS: atom_id res chain seq x y z
N ASN A 1 9.11 12.02 -12.51
CA ASN A 1 8.13 12.85 -13.23
C ASN A 1 6.97 12.05 -13.83
N TRP A 2 6.25 11.24 -13.04
CA TRP A 2 5.12 10.42 -13.54
C TRP A 2 3.77 11.15 -13.55
N GLY A 3 3.64 12.27 -12.84
CA GLY A 3 2.33 12.89 -12.57
C GLY A 3 1.84 13.95 -13.55
N VAL A 4 2.54 14.25 -14.65
CA VAL A 4 2.19 15.38 -15.56
C VAL A 4 1.55 14.93 -16.88
N GLN A 5 1.68 13.66 -17.28
CA GLN A 5 1.24 13.21 -18.62
C GLN A 5 -0.12 12.50 -18.69
N ILE A 6 -0.87 12.33 -17.59
CA ILE A 6 -2.05 11.43 -17.57
C ILE A 6 -3.37 12.11 -18.02
N PHE A 7 -3.41 13.41 -18.34
CA PHE A 7 -4.69 14.13 -18.38
C PHE A 7 -4.92 15.00 -19.64
N SER A 8 -5.23 14.39 -20.78
CA SER A 8 -5.76 15.12 -21.95
C SER A 8 -6.60 14.27 -22.92
N ASN A 9 -7.73 13.66 -22.49
CA ASN A 9 -8.88 13.32 -23.37
C ASN A 9 -10.08 12.75 -22.58
N GLU A 10 -11.30 12.87 -23.11
CA GLU A 10 -12.53 12.45 -22.41
C GLU A 10 -12.67 10.92 -22.23
N ALA A 11 -12.02 10.10 -23.07
CA ALA A 11 -11.84 8.67 -22.80
C ALA A 11 -10.78 8.42 -21.70
N GLU A 12 -9.77 9.29 -21.62
CA GLU A 12 -8.80 9.31 -20.51
C GLU A 12 -9.44 9.78 -19.20
N ALA A 13 -10.57 10.50 -19.24
CA ALA A 13 -11.24 11.00 -18.05
C ALA A 13 -11.77 9.85 -17.18
N HIS A 14 -12.40 8.81 -17.76
CA HIS A 14 -12.89 7.69 -16.96
C HIS A 14 -11.76 6.88 -16.33
N ASP A 15 -10.75 6.52 -17.12
CA ASP A 15 -9.59 5.76 -16.64
C ASP A 15 -8.79 6.55 -15.62
N THR A 16 -8.60 7.85 -15.84
CA THR A 16 -8.06 8.79 -14.84
C THR A 16 -8.86 8.78 -13.55
N HIS A 17 -10.19 8.87 -13.64
CA HIS A 17 -11.02 8.87 -12.45
C HIS A 17 -10.85 7.57 -11.66
N CYS A 18 -10.80 6.43 -12.38
CA CYS A 18 -10.66 5.13 -11.75
C CYS A 18 -9.24 4.90 -11.22
N TYR A 19 -8.22 5.44 -11.88
CA TYR A 19 -6.85 5.47 -11.38
C TYR A 19 -6.78 6.22 -10.04
N VAL A 20 -7.36 7.42 -9.94
CA VAL A 20 -7.38 8.18 -8.68
C VAL A 20 -8.11 7.42 -7.58
N LYS A 21 -9.26 6.80 -7.89
CA LYS A 21 -9.94 5.92 -6.92
C LYS A 21 -9.04 4.76 -6.47
N CYS A 22 -8.35 4.11 -7.41
CA CYS A 22 -7.45 2.99 -7.12
C CYS A 22 -6.29 3.43 -6.23
N PHE A 23 -5.62 4.52 -6.59
CA PHE A 23 -4.55 5.12 -5.80
C PHE A 23 -5.03 5.42 -4.38
N LEU A 24 -6.15 6.14 -4.23
CA LEU A 24 -6.73 6.50 -2.93
C LEU A 24 -7.07 5.28 -2.07
N ARG A 25 -7.55 4.21 -2.70
CA ARG A 25 -7.79 2.94 -2.02
C ARG A 25 -6.48 2.30 -1.56
N ARG A 26 -5.46 2.26 -2.43
CA ARG A 26 -4.16 1.64 -2.15
C ARG A 26 -3.37 2.38 -1.06
N VAL A 27 -3.59 3.69 -0.89
CA VAL A 27 -2.98 4.46 0.22
C VAL A 27 -3.86 4.51 1.49
N GLY A 28 -5.02 3.86 1.48
CA GLY A 28 -5.89 3.72 2.65
C GLY A 28 -6.75 4.95 2.97
N LEU A 29 -6.95 5.84 2.01
CA LEU A 29 -7.75 7.07 2.19
C LEU A 29 -9.25 6.87 1.90
N ILE A 30 -9.69 5.64 1.66
CA ILE A 30 -11.09 5.29 1.44
C ILE A 30 -11.56 4.35 2.55
N LEU A 31 -12.59 4.73 3.29
CA LEU A 31 -13.25 3.85 4.26
C LEU A 31 -13.92 2.68 3.54
N LEU A 32 -13.66 1.43 3.95
CA LEU A 32 -14.12 0.25 3.21
C LEU A 32 -15.62 -0.04 3.35
N ASP A 33 -16.22 0.38 4.47
CA ASP A 33 -17.62 0.18 4.82
C ASP A 33 -18.54 1.24 4.17
N THR A 34 -18.14 2.50 4.25
CA THR A 34 -18.92 3.63 3.75
C THR A 34 -18.52 4.04 2.32
N LEU A 35 -17.35 3.58 1.86
CA LEU A 35 -16.71 4.03 0.62
C LEU A 35 -16.41 5.53 0.62
N GLY A 36 -16.45 6.16 1.80
CA GLY A 36 -16.18 7.56 2.05
C GLY A 36 -14.69 7.86 2.18
N TRP A 37 -14.39 9.13 2.40
CA TRP A 37 -13.04 9.62 2.64
C TRP A 37 -12.61 9.36 4.09
N ASP A 38 -11.42 8.81 4.29
CA ASP A 38 -10.86 8.62 5.63
C ASP A 38 -10.09 9.88 6.08
N SER A 39 -10.82 10.83 6.66
CA SER A 39 -10.25 12.05 7.21
C SER A 39 -9.25 11.78 8.33
N ASN A 40 -9.44 10.72 9.12
CA ASN A 40 -8.53 10.42 10.24
C ASN A 40 -7.17 9.96 9.73
N ARG A 41 -7.16 9.04 8.74
CA ARG A 41 -5.93 8.59 8.10
C ARG A 41 -5.17 9.74 7.44
N LEU A 42 -5.89 10.62 6.74
CA LEU A 42 -5.30 11.81 6.13
C LEU A 42 -4.66 12.75 7.15
N LEU A 43 -5.32 13.00 8.29
CA LEU A 43 -4.77 13.84 9.35
C LEU A 43 -3.57 13.19 10.03
N ALA A 44 -3.58 11.87 10.20
CA ALA A 44 -2.43 11.14 10.72
C ALA A 44 -1.23 11.21 9.75
N MET A 45 -1.48 11.07 8.45
CA MET A 45 -0.46 11.31 7.43
C MET A 45 0.05 12.75 7.49
N LEU A 46 -0.85 13.72 7.70
CA LEU A 46 -0.50 15.14 7.83
C LEU A 46 0.42 15.39 9.02
N SER A 47 0.07 14.87 10.20
CA SER A 47 0.86 15.05 11.41
C SER A 47 2.27 14.47 11.29
N ASN A 48 2.48 13.49 10.41
CA ASN A 48 3.78 12.88 10.17
C ASN A 48 4.67 13.69 9.21
N LEU A 49 4.12 14.68 8.51
CA LEU A 49 4.90 15.59 7.67
C LEU A 49 5.56 16.65 8.55
N ARG A 50 6.89 16.77 8.47
CA ARG A 50 7.61 17.87 9.12
C ARG A 50 7.07 19.20 8.60
N GLY A 51 6.80 20.17 9.47
CA GLY A 51 6.31 21.49 9.06
C GLY A 51 4.81 21.54 8.68
N HIS A 52 4.04 20.47 8.89
CA HIS A 52 2.58 20.46 8.68
C HIS A 52 1.83 21.58 9.40
N GLN A 53 2.39 22.08 10.52
CA GLN A 53 1.84 23.18 11.30
C GLN A 53 1.82 24.52 10.56
N ASN A 54 2.58 24.63 9.47
CA ASN A 54 2.61 25.80 8.60
C ASN A 54 1.55 25.76 7.49
N LEU A 55 0.72 24.70 7.42
CA LEU A 55 -0.34 24.65 6.43
C LEU A 55 -1.41 25.71 6.74
N PRO A 56 -1.87 26.46 5.72
CA PRO A 56 -2.85 27.51 5.94
C PRO A 56 -4.23 26.92 6.34
N PRO A 57 -5.06 27.63 7.13
CA PRO A 57 -6.30 27.07 7.67
C PRO A 57 -7.29 26.53 6.61
N ASN A 58 -7.34 27.18 5.45
CA ASN A 58 -8.15 26.73 4.31
C ASN A 58 -7.73 25.35 3.78
N CYS A 59 -6.46 24.96 3.95
CA CYS A 59 -5.99 23.63 3.62
C CYS A 59 -6.61 22.57 4.53
N LEU A 60 -6.58 22.79 5.84
CA LEU A 60 -7.19 21.87 6.81
C LEU A 60 -8.69 21.73 6.53
N ASP A 61 -9.39 22.85 6.32
CA ASP A 61 -10.81 22.84 5.97
C ASP A 61 -11.11 22.07 4.67
N ALA A 62 -10.26 22.20 3.64
CA ALA A 62 -10.43 21.49 2.38
C ALA A 62 -10.25 19.97 2.54
N LEU A 63 -9.27 19.55 3.35
CA LEU A 63 -8.99 18.16 3.68
C LEU A 63 -10.12 17.52 4.52
N HIS A 64 -10.78 18.32 5.36
CA HIS A 64 -11.94 17.90 6.17
C HIS A 64 -13.27 17.92 5.41
N LYS A 65 -13.44 18.77 4.38
CA LYS A 65 -14.70 18.89 3.62
C LYS A 65 -14.85 17.78 2.60
N THR A 66 -15.33 16.64 3.07
CA THR A 66 -15.64 15.47 2.26
C THR A 66 -16.96 15.65 1.50
N GLY A 67 -16.93 15.28 0.23
CA GLY A 67 -18.08 15.22 -0.67
C GLY A 67 -18.58 13.78 -0.71
N LYS A 68 -19.75 13.55 -1.32
CA LYS A 68 -20.31 12.20 -1.41
C LYS A 68 -19.49 11.33 -2.36
N MET A 69 -18.64 10.47 -1.79
CA MET A 69 -18.09 9.30 -2.48
C MET A 69 -19.08 8.15 -2.38
N ASN A 70 -19.17 7.33 -3.44
CA ASN A 70 -20.21 6.30 -3.54
C ASN A 70 -19.73 5.05 -4.30
N GLY A 71 -18.43 4.79 -4.30
CA GLY A 71 -17.84 3.67 -5.02
C GLY A 71 -17.68 3.88 -6.53
N LYS A 72 -18.29 4.90 -7.16
CA LYS A 72 -18.00 5.26 -8.57
C LYS A 72 -16.70 6.06 -8.66
N CYS A 73 -15.98 5.94 -9.77
CA CYS A 73 -14.67 6.58 -9.95
C CYS A 73 -14.71 8.12 -9.92
N GLU A 74 -15.67 8.73 -10.62
CA GLU A 74 -15.76 10.19 -10.80
C GLU A 74 -15.85 10.99 -9.47
N PRO A 75 -16.67 10.59 -8.46
CA PRO A 75 -16.68 11.27 -7.17
C PRO A 75 -15.33 11.35 -6.44
N TYR A 76 -14.48 10.31 -6.54
CA TYR A 76 -13.15 10.33 -5.93
C TYR A 76 -12.24 11.34 -6.63
N TYR A 77 -12.27 11.37 -7.96
CA TYR A 77 -11.52 12.33 -8.75
C TYR A 77 -11.96 13.78 -8.48
N LYS A 78 -13.28 14.03 -8.44
CA LYS A 78 -13.80 15.38 -8.11
C LYS A 78 -13.33 15.85 -6.75
N MET A 79 -13.28 14.96 -5.75
CA MET A 79 -12.73 15.28 -4.44
C MET A 79 -11.25 15.60 -4.52
N TRP A 80 -10.47 14.74 -5.16
CA TRP A 80 -9.04 14.89 -5.33
C TRP A 80 -8.68 16.24 -6.00
N MET A 81 -9.39 16.61 -7.06
CA MET A 81 -9.20 17.89 -7.75
C MET A 81 -9.66 19.09 -6.94
N LYS A 82 -10.68 18.92 -6.08
CA LYS A 82 -11.09 19.95 -5.13
C LYS A 82 -10.00 20.21 -4.08
N ILE A 83 -9.42 19.15 -3.50
CA ILE A 83 -8.28 19.28 -2.58
C ILE A 83 -7.11 19.98 -3.26
N ARG A 84 -6.76 19.59 -4.49
CA ARG A 84 -5.70 20.27 -5.27
C ARG A 84 -5.95 21.76 -5.45
N ARG A 85 -7.19 22.15 -5.74
CA ARG A 85 -7.58 23.55 -5.96
C ARG A 85 -7.55 24.36 -4.66
N ASP A 86 -8.13 23.80 -3.61
CA ASP A 86 -8.34 24.51 -2.35
C ASP A 86 -7.08 24.47 -1.46
N CYS A 87 -6.17 23.51 -1.71
CA CYS A 87 -4.95 23.27 -0.95
C CYS A 87 -3.82 22.69 -1.83
N LEU A 88 -3.28 23.47 -2.76
CA LEU A 88 -2.21 22.99 -3.66
C LEU A 88 -0.95 22.55 -2.91
N LEU A 89 -0.55 23.28 -1.86
CA LEU A 89 0.65 22.96 -1.08
C LEU A 89 0.53 21.61 -0.38
N GLY A 90 -0.58 21.38 0.35
CA GLY A 90 -0.83 20.09 1.01
C GLY A 90 -1.01 18.97 -0.01
N PHE A 91 -1.73 19.23 -1.10
CA PHE A 91 -1.89 18.27 -2.18
C PHE A 91 -0.55 17.81 -2.77
N ASN A 92 0.37 18.74 -3.03
CA ASN A 92 1.71 18.40 -3.50
C ASN A 92 2.48 17.62 -2.44
N ALA A 93 2.48 18.06 -1.18
CA ALA A 93 3.15 17.36 -0.09
C ALA A 93 2.69 15.89 0.09
N PHE A 94 1.41 15.59 -0.17
CA PHE A 94 0.88 14.23 -0.06
C PHE A 94 1.04 13.37 -1.32
N PHE A 95 0.92 13.97 -2.51
CA PHE A 95 0.66 13.22 -3.74
C PHE A 95 1.69 13.47 -4.85
N TYR A 96 2.58 14.46 -4.69
CA TYR A 96 3.61 14.78 -5.68
C TYR A 96 4.99 14.99 -5.04
N TYR A 97 5.98 14.27 -5.54
CA TYR A 97 7.39 14.41 -5.19
C TYR A 97 8.04 15.73 -5.69
N ASP A 98 7.27 16.69 -6.23
CA ASP A 98 7.79 17.95 -6.81
C ASP A 98 7.66 19.14 -5.84
N VAL A 99 8.02 18.87 -4.58
CA VAL A 99 8.52 19.89 -3.65
C VAL A 99 9.99 19.56 -3.49
N ARG A 100 10.87 20.51 -3.21
CA ARG A 100 12.24 20.20 -2.77
C ARG A 100 12.14 19.28 -1.55
N LEU A 101 12.20 17.96 -1.76
CA LEU A 101 11.85 16.91 -0.79
C LEU A 101 12.75 16.90 0.44
N GLU A 102 13.82 17.68 0.40
CA GLU A 102 14.72 17.96 1.52
C GLU A 102 14.01 18.73 2.65
N GLU A 103 12.89 19.42 2.38
CA GLU A 103 12.21 20.30 3.34
C GLU A 103 11.01 19.67 4.06
N LEU A 104 10.44 18.57 3.55
CA LEU A 104 9.28 17.86 4.15
C LEU A 104 9.52 16.34 4.33
N PRO A 105 10.64 15.90 4.91
CA PRO A 105 10.79 14.49 5.26
C PRO A 105 9.76 14.08 6.32
N PHE A 106 9.43 12.80 6.38
CA PHE A 106 8.74 12.24 7.54
C PHE A 106 9.59 12.49 8.80
N GLU A 107 8.96 12.90 9.90
CA GLU A 107 9.69 13.14 11.16
C GLU A 107 10.38 11.89 11.71
N LYS A 108 9.87 10.71 11.33
CA LYS A 108 10.51 9.41 11.56
C LYS A 108 10.57 8.68 10.22
N PRO A 109 11.72 8.08 9.84
CA PRO A 109 11.72 7.13 8.75
C PRO A 109 10.63 6.09 9.03
N LEU A 110 9.83 5.77 8.01
CA LEU A 110 8.97 4.59 8.10
C LEU A 110 9.90 3.44 8.52
N PRO A 111 9.53 2.59 9.49
CA PRO A 111 10.41 1.54 10.04
C PRO A 111 10.85 0.48 9.02
N LEU A 112 10.57 0.69 7.73
CA LEU A 112 10.65 -0.24 6.62
C LEU A 112 11.20 0.43 5.36
N TYR A 113 11.89 1.57 5.47
CA TYR A 113 12.62 2.14 4.34
C TYR A 113 13.81 1.23 4.02
N ARG A 114 13.65 0.45 2.96
CA ARG A 114 14.71 -0.35 2.35
C ARG A 114 15.38 0.51 1.29
N GLU A 115 16.71 0.63 1.37
CA GLU A 115 17.49 1.35 0.35
C GLU A 115 17.38 0.63 -1.00
N PRO A 116 17.34 1.37 -2.12
CA PRO A 116 17.42 0.77 -3.46
C PRO A 116 18.67 -0.12 -3.58
N GLY A 117 18.55 -1.27 -4.23
CA GLY A 117 19.64 -2.24 -4.38
C GLY A 117 19.74 -3.30 -3.27
N VAL A 118 18.97 -3.19 -2.18
CA VAL A 118 19.02 -4.15 -1.06
C VAL A 118 17.87 -5.14 -1.18
N GLU A 119 18.11 -6.45 -1.28
CA GLU A 119 17.03 -7.45 -1.33
C GLU A 119 16.15 -7.44 -0.05
N PRO A 120 14.82 -7.66 -0.15
CA PRO A 120 13.92 -7.75 1.00
C PRO A 120 14.38 -8.70 2.11
N TYR A 121 14.88 -9.89 1.77
CA TYR A 121 15.34 -10.88 2.75
C TYR A 121 16.53 -10.36 3.53
N LEU A 122 17.52 -9.79 2.84
CA LEU A 122 18.70 -9.19 3.46
C LEU A 122 18.30 -8.03 4.39
N PHE A 123 17.39 -7.16 3.92
CA PHE A 123 16.86 -6.06 4.71
C PHE A 123 16.18 -6.56 6.00
N CYS A 124 15.26 -7.51 5.88
CA CYS A 124 14.50 -8.02 7.03
C CYS A 124 15.37 -8.76 8.04
N SER A 125 16.35 -9.56 7.59
CA SER A 125 17.30 -10.21 8.49
C SER A 125 18.13 -9.19 9.27
N ALA A 126 18.59 -8.13 8.61
CA ALA A 126 19.39 -7.08 9.25
C ALA A 126 18.58 -6.27 10.28
N VAL A 127 17.35 -5.88 9.94
CA VAL A 127 16.48 -5.08 10.83
C VAL A 127 16.06 -5.89 12.06
N LEU A 128 15.76 -7.17 11.89
CA LEU A 128 15.30 -8.05 12.97
C LEU A 128 16.45 -8.69 13.76
N GLN A 129 17.70 -8.50 13.32
CA GLN A 129 18.88 -9.16 13.90
C GLN A 129 18.74 -10.70 13.94
N GLU A 130 18.14 -11.26 12.89
CA GLU A 130 17.96 -12.71 12.75
C GLU A 130 19.09 -13.31 11.91
N ASP A 131 19.74 -14.36 12.43
CA ASP A 131 20.86 -15.04 11.77
C ASP A 131 20.44 -15.83 10.52
N SER A 132 19.15 -16.11 10.34
CA SER A 132 18.63 -16.86 9.20
C SER A 132 17.34 -16.24 8.66
N ALA A 133 17.28 -16.06 7.33
CA ALA A 133 16.05 -15.71 6.63
C ALA A 133 15.10 -16.92 6.57
N ASP A 134 14.32 -17.13 7.64
CA ASP A 134 13.34 -18.21 7.73
C ASP A 134 11.91 -17.65 7.84
N MET A 135 11.08 -17.97 6.85
CA MET A 135 9.63 -17.67 6.83
C MET A 135 8.82 -18.41 7.92
N LYS A 136 9.48 -19.14 8.83
CA LYS A 136 8.87 -19.65 10.06
C LYS A 136 8.79 -18.61 11.17
N SER A 137 9.65 -17.58 11.18
CA SER A 137 9.56 -16.48 12.14
C SER A 137 8.37 -15.58 11.79
N PRO A 138 7.38 -15.38 12.68
CA PRO A 138 6.25 -14.50 12.39
C PRO A 138 6.66 -13.05 12.12
N ALA A 139 7.67 -12.56 12.85
CA ALA A 139 8.24 -11.22 12.65
C ALA A 139 8.93 -11.09 11.28
N PHE A 140 9.74 -12.08 10.91
CA PHE A 140 10.39 -12.12 9.60
C PHE A 140 9.37 -12.19 8.46
N THR A 141 8.38 -13.07 8.57
CA THR A 141 7.29 -13.22 7.60
C THR A 141 6.53 -11.92 7.42
N LEU A 142 6.17 -11.23 8.51
CA LEU A 142 5.51 -9.94 8.44
C LEU A 142 6.40 -8.90 7.76
N CYS A 143 7.70 -8.85 8.08
CA CYS A 143 8.63 -7.94 7.42
C CYS A 143 8.66 -8.18 5.90
N ILE A 144 8.79 -9.42 5.44
CA ILE A 144 8.74 -9.76 4.02
C ILE A 144 7.42 -9.35 3.38
N TYR A 145 6.29 -9.62 4.05
CA TYR A 145 4.97 -9.27 3.53
C TYR A 145 4.82 -7.75 3.38
N LEU A 146 5.41 -6.96 4.26
CA LEU A 146 5.43 -5.51 4.15
C LEU A 146 6.33 -5.04 3.01
N GLN A 147 7.51 -5.64 2.83
CA GLN A 147 8.43 -5.31 1.72
C GLN A 147 7.87 -5.68 0.33
N LEU A 148 7.09 -6.77 0.25
CA LEU A 148 6.43 -7.21 -0.97
C LEU A 148 5.02 -6.62 -1.15
N HIS A 149 4.59 -5.72 -0.26
CA HIS A 149 3.26 -5.11 -0.27
C HIS A 149 2.09 -6.12 -0.23
N TYR A 150 2.31 -7.30 0.37
CA TYR A 150 1.27 -8.30 0.61
C TYR A 150 0.33 -7.92 1.75
N ILE A 151 0.62 -6.83 2.46
CA ILE A 151 -0.31 -6.18 3.40
C ILE A 151 -0.83 -4.90 2.76
N ASP A 152 -2.16 -4.78 2.65
CA ASP A 152 -2.81 -3.58 2.14
C ASP A 152 -2.69 -2.41 3.14
N SER A 153 -3.02 -1.20 2.71
CA SER A 153 -3.01 0.00 3.55
C SER A 153 -3.94 -0.06 4.77
N TYR A 154 -4.84 -1.05 4.82
CA TYR A 154 -5.76 -1.31 5.91
C TYR A 154 -5.21 -2.38 6.87
N GLY A 155 -4.00 -2.89 6.64
CA GLY A 155 -3.35 -3.88 7.49
C GLY A 155 -3.79 -5.32 7.24
N ARG A 156 -4.42 -5.62 6.09
CA ARG A 156 -4.94 -6.97 5.76
C ARG A 156 -4.12 -7.59 4.64
N ILE A 157 -4.22 -8.91 4.45
CA ILE A 157 -3.62 -9.57 3.27
C ILE A 157 -4.18 -8.98 1.97
N ASP A 158 -3.31 -8.40 1.14
CA ASP A 158 -3.61 -7.95 -0.21
C ASP A 158 -3.56 -9.12 -1.19
N VAL A 159 -4.72 -9.74 -1.38
CA VAL A 159 -4.92 -10.82 -2.34
C VAL A 159 -4.50 -10.42 -3.76
N SER A 160 -4.75 -9.17 -4.14
CA SER A 160 -4.49 -8.72 -5.51
C SER A 160 -3.00 -8.61 -5.77
N GLU A 161 -2.24 -8.13 -4.79
CA GLU A 161 -0.78 -8.04 -4.89
C GLU A 161 -0.13 -9.43 -4.92
N ILE A 162 -0.59 -10.37 -4.09
CA ILE A 162 -0.08 -11.75 -4.15
C ILE A 162 -0.41 -12.40 -5.50
N ILE A 163 -1.63 -12.24 -6.02
CA ILE A 163 -1.98 -12.73 -7.37
C ILE A 163 -1.10 -12.07 -8.43
N HIS A 164 -0.82 -10.77 -8.29
CA HIS A 164 0.08 -10.05 -9.18
C HIS A 164 1.50 -10.64 -9.14
N SER A 165 2.02 -10.96 -7.96
CA SER A 165 3.34 -11.60 -7.82
C SER A 165 3.41 -12.99 -8.43
N PHE A 166 2.34 -13.79 -8.31
CA PHE A 166 2.24 -15.07 -9.02
C PHE A 166 2.16 -14.87 -10.54
N ALA A 167 1.45 -13.84 -11.02
CA ALA A 167 1.37 -13.53 -12.45
C ALA A 167 2.72 -13.09 -13.01
N GLY A 168 3.41 -12.16 -12.33
CA GLY A 168 4.69 -11.60 -12.75
C GLY A 168 5.88 -12.56 -12.68
N SER A 169 5.68 -13.76 -12.13
CA SER A 169 6.66 -14.86 -12.06
C SER A 169 6.23 -16.09 -12.89
N ASP A 170 5.19 -15.95 -13.73
CA ASP A 170 4.62 -17.01 -14.56
C ASP A 170 4.13 -18.24 -13.77
N ARG A 171 3.70 -18.04 -12.52
CA ARG A 171 3.13 -19.10 -11.64
C ARG A 171 1.64 -18.97 -11.40
N LEU A 172 0.97 -17.99 -12.00
CA LEU A 172 -0.48 -17.84 -11.84
C LEU A 172 -1.24 -18.88 -12.66
N THR A 173 -1.93 -19.76 -11.96
CA THR A 173 -2.91 -20.70 -12.52
C THR A 173 -4.26 -20.50 -11.84
N ALA A 174 -5.34 -20.94 -12.47
CA ALA A 174 -6.68 -20.89 -11.86
C ALA A 174 -6.77 -21.65 -10.52
N ARG A 175 -5.92 -22.68 -10.34
CA ARG A 175 -5.77 -23.40 -9.07
C ARG A 175 -5.10 -22.52 -8.01
N ASN A 176 -3.96 -21.91 -8.35
CA ASN A 176 -3.18 -21.09 -7.42
C ASN A 176 -3.99 -19.86 -6.99
N GLU A 177 -4.68 -19.20 -7.93
CA GLU A 177 -5.56 -18.07 -7.62
C GLU A 177 -6.64 -18.42 -6.58
N ARG A 178 -7.28 -19.59 -6.72
CA ARG A 178 -8.29 -20.06 -5.76
C ARG A 178 -7.69 -20.35 -4.39
N ILE A 179 -6.51 -20.95 -4.36
CA ILE A 179 -5.79 -21.24 -3.11
C ILE A 179 -5.40 -19.94 -2.41
N ILE A 180 -4.85 -18.96 -3.13
CA ILE A 180 -4.49 -17.64 -2.59
C ILE A 180 -5.71 -16.97 -1.96
N LYS A 181 -6.85 -16.91 -2.68
CA LYS A 181 -8.09 -16.33 -2.16
C LYS A 181 -8.58 -17.01 -0.88
N ASN A 182 -8.54 -18.34 -0.84
CA ASN A 182 -8.96 -19.10 0.33
C ASN A 182 -8.02 -18.91 1.52
N CYS A 183 -6.70 -18.98 1.30
CA CYS A 183 -5.70 -18.75 2.34
C CYS A 183 -5.81 -17.34 2.92
N ALA A 184 -5.99 -16.33 2.06
CA ALA A 184 -6.14 -14.95 2.50
C ALA A 184 -7.45 -14.70 3.25
N HIS A 185 -8.55 -15.37 2.87
CA HIS A 185 -9.80 -15.30 3.62
C HIS A 185 -9.61 -15.82 5.06
N LEU A 186 -8.93 -16.96 5.22
CA LEU A 186 -8.63 -17.53 6.53
C LEU A 186 -7.68 -16.63 7.32
N ALA A 187 -6.58 -16.15 6.71
CA ALA A 187 -5.63 -15.25 7.36
C ALA A 187 -6.31 -13.96 7.83
N ASN A 188 -7.10 -13.31 6.97
CA ASN A 188 -7.81 -12.08 7.31
C ASN A 188 -8.90 -12.27 8.37
N ALA A 189 -9.36 -13.50 8.64
CA ALA A 189 -10.26 -13.76 9.76
C ALA A 189 -9.56 -13.65 11.13
N HIS A 190 -8.22 -13.73 11.16
CA HIS A 190 -7.42 -13.51 12.37
C HIS A 190 -7.07 -12.04 12.62
N TYR A 191 -7.28 -11.17 11.63
CA TYR A 191 -7.03 -9.74 11.75
C TYR A 191 -8.08 -9.08 12.65
N ILE A 192 -7.62 -8.39 13.70
CA ILE A 192 -8.48 -7.63 14.61
C ILE A 192 -7.96 -6.18 14.67
N LEU A 193 -8.55 -5.28 13.88
CA LEU A 193 -8.29 -3.82 13.94
C LEU A 193 -6.80 -3.40 13.91
N GLY A 194 -5.94 -4.14 13.21
CA GLY A 194 -4.50 -3.84 13.10
C GLY A 194 -3.63 -4.69 14.02
N GLU A 195 -4.26 -5.42 14.94
CA GLU A 195 -3.60 -6.39 15.82
C GLU A 195 -3.44 -7.74 15.10
N ASN A 196 -2.51 -8.55 15.61
CA ASN A 196 -2.17 -9.89 15.12
C ASN A 196 -1.65 -9.94 13.68
N SER A 197 -0.97 -8.88 13.23
CA SER A 197 -0.42 -8.80 11.87
C SER A 197 0.62 -9.89 11.60
N GLU A 198 1.43 -10.25 12.60
CA GLU A 198 2.42 -11.32 12.51
C GLU A 198 1.74 -12.68 12.33
N GLU A 199 0.75 -12.99 13.15
CA GLU A 199 -0.01 -14.24 13.05
C GLU A 199 -0.76 -14.32 11.71
N MET A 200 -1.35 -13.23 11.26
CA MET A 200 -2.03 -13.16 9.96
C MET A 200 -1.07 -13.49 8.81
N ALA A 201 0.10 -12.86 8.78
CA ALA A 201 1.12 -13.11 7.75
C ALA A 201 1.63 -14.56 7.84
N GLN A 202 1.83 -15.07 9.06
CA GLN A 202 2.26 -16.46 9.28
C GLN A 202 1.22 -17.49 8.85
N GLN A 203 -0.08 -17.23 9.09
CA GLN A 203 -1.18 -18.09 8.63
C GLN A 203 -1.23 -18.14 7.10
N MET A 204 -1.07 -16.99 6.43
CA MET A 204 -1.01 -16.93 4.98
C MET A 204 0.17 -17.75 4.44
N THR A 205 1.38 -17.52 4.98
CA THR A 205 2.59 -18.27 4.61
C THR A 205 2.43 -19.77 4.84
N THR A 206 1.90 -20.18 5.98
CA THR A 206 1.66 -21.60 6.30
C THR A 206 0.67 -22.23 5.32
N CYS A 207 -0.42 -21.53 5.00
CA CYS A 207 -1.44 -22.02 4.08
C CYS A 207 -0.89 -22.17 2.66
N LEU A 208 -0.16 -21.18 2.15
CA LEU A 208 0.44 -21.24 0.81
C LEU A 208 1.52 -22.31 0.73
N THR A 209 2.41 -22.39 1.71
CA THR A 209 3.46 -23.42 1.78
C THR A 209 2.87 -24.83 1.81
N LYS A 210 1.74 -25.03 2.48
CA LYS A 210 1.06 -26.34 2.51
C LYS A 210 0.41 -26.72 1.18
N ASN A 211 -0.19 -25.75 0.48
CA ASN A 211 -1.06 -26.04 -0.66
C ASN A 211 -0.35 -25.92 -2.02
N ILE A 212 0.64 -25.04 -2.13
CA ILE A 212 1.41 -24.72 -3.35
C ILE A 212 2.89 -24.43 -3.02
N PRO A 213 3.61 -25.35 -2.34
CA PRO A 213 4.96 -25.11 -1.80
C PRO A 213 5.95 -24.63 -2.86
N ASP A 214 6.05 -25.34 -3.99
CA ASP A 214 7.06 -25.09 -5.01
C ASP A 214 6.83 -23.73 -5.70
N ASP A 215 5.57 -23.46 -6.09
CA ASP A 215 5.22 -22.18 -6.72
C ASP A 215 5.39 -21.01 -5.75
N TYR A 216 4.95 -21.16 -4.50
CA TYR A 216 5.08 -20.09 -3.50
C TYR A 216 6.55 -19.80 -3.16
N SER A 217 7.36 -20.84 -2.95
CA SER A 217 8.79 -20.70 -2.72
C SER A 217 9.49 -20.00 -3.89
N PHE A 218 9.13 -20.37 -5.13
CA PHE A 218 9.67 -19.73 -6.32
C PHE A 218 9.27 -18.25 -6.40
N VAL A 219 8.00 -17.93 -6.18
CA VAL A 219 7.47 -16.55 -6.20
C VAL A 219 8.23 -15.67 -5.20
N LEU A 220 8.44 -16.14 -3.96
CA LEU A 220 9.18 -15.37 -2.96
C LEU A 220 10.63 -15.12 -3.37
N GLN A 221 11.32 -16.13 -3.90
CA GLN A 221 12.71 -15.98 -4.35
C GLN A 221 12.82 -15.03 -5.55
N TYR A 222 11.90 -15.14 -6.51
CA TYR A 222 11.85 -14.27 -7.68
C TYR A 222 11.66 -12.81 -7.26
N TRP A 223 10.66 -12.52 -6.41
CA TRP A 223 10.40 -11.15 -5.98
C TRP A 223 11.44 -10.61 -5.00
N ASN A 224 12.10 -11.47 -4.22
CA ASN A 224 13.26 -11.04 -3.44
C ASN A 224 14.36 -10.44 -4.33
N GLN A 225 14.60 -11.03 -5.49
CA GLN A 225 15.58 -10.52 -6.46
C GLN A 225 15.04 -9.28 -7.19
N VAL A 226 13.83 -9.35 -7.76
CA VAL A 226 13.26 -8.25 -8.55
C VAL A 226 13.12 -6.97 -7.72
N MET A 227 12.74 -7.07 -6.46
CA MET A 227 12.59 -5.89 -5.61
C MET A 227 13.91 -5.20 -5.30
N SER A 228 15.07 -5.85 -5.44
CA SER A 228 16.36 -5.16 -5.28
C SER A 228 16.57 -4.04 -6.31
N ASP A 229 15.97 -4.15 -7.50
CA ASP A 229 16.09 -3.16 -8.56
C ASP A 229 15.12 -1.96 -8.41
N TYR A 230 14.20 -2.01 -7.44
CA TYR A 230 13.23 -0.97 -7.08
C TYR A 230 13.57 -0.29 -5.75
#